data_AF-A0AAV5UKS2-F1
#
_entry.id   AF-A0AAV5UKS2-F1
#
_cell.length_a   1.000
_cell.length_b   1.000
_cell.length_c   1.000
_cell.angle_alpha   90.00
_cell.angle_beta   90.00
_cell.angle_gamma   90.00
#
_symmetry.space_group_name_H-M   'P 1'
#
loop_
_entity.id
_entity.type
_entity.pdbx_description
1 polymer ?
#
loop_
_entity_poly.entity_id
_entity_poly.type
_entity_poly.pdbx_seq_one_letter_code
_entity_poly.pdbx_strand_id
1 'polypeptide(L)'
;ALQCQLVNSRRDIINQIVQMSRKQKIETFLFQDRDCRYTCVRCRNHAILAFKKNHTPCPYSLCCCENCTLVTEKRRIDLELTLVN
;
A
#
# COMPACT_ATOMS: atom_id res chain seq x y z
N ALA A 1 25.83 1.06 -5.41
CA ALA A 1 25.58 1.08 -3.95
C ALA A 1 24.16 1.56 -3.64
N LEU A 2 23.77 2.77 -4.07
CA LEU A 2 22.44 3.36 -3.82
C LEU A 2 21.28 2.49 -4.35
N GLN A 3 21.34 2.05 -5.62
CA GLN A 3 20.31 1.19 -6.22
C GLN A 3 20.05 -0.09 -5.39
N CYS A 4 21.11 -0.75 -4.91
CA CYS A 4 20.98 -1.94 -4.05
C CYS A 4 20.30 -1.62 -2.71
N GLN A 5 20.60 -0.46 -2.11
CA GLN A 5 19.95 0.00 -0.87
C GLN A 5 18.45 0.23 -1.09
N LEU A 6 18.08 0.85 -2.21
CA LEU A 6 16.68 1.08 -2.58
C LEU A 6 15.94 -0.24 -2.86
N VAL A 7 16.57 -1.19 -3.53
CA VAL A 7 16.00 -2.53 -3.76
C VAL A 7 15.76 -3.27 -2.44
N ASN A 8 16.72 -3.22 -1.50
CA ASN A 8 16.56 -3.82 -0.18
C ASN A 8 15.44 -3.14 0.62
N SER A 9 15.43 -1.81 0.66
CA SER A 9 14.37 -1.03 1.31
C SER A 9 12.99 -1.38 0.75
N ARG A 10 12.88 -1.50 -0.58
CA ARG A 10 11.64 -1.91 -1.25
C ARG A 10 11.18 -3.30 -0.81
N ARG A 11 12.12 -4.26 -0.70
CA ARG A 11 11.83 -5.62 -0.24
C ARG A 11 11.29 -5.61 1.19
N ASP A 12 11.90 -4.85 2.08
CA ASP A 12 11.49 -4.79 3.48
C ASP A 12 10.10 -4.17 3.64
N ILE A 13 9.82 -3.09 2.92
CA ILE A 13 8.47 -2.47 2.92
C ILE A 13 7.43 -3.45 2.38
N ILE A 14 7.71 -4.18 1.30
CA ILE A 14 6.79 -5.19 0.75
C ILE A 14 6.51 -6.28 1.78
N ASN A 15 7.54 -6.76 2.48
CA ASN A 15 7.39 -7.77 3.52
C ASN A 15 6.46 -7.27 4.66
N GLN A 16 6.64 -6.03 5.09
CA GLN A 16 5.78 -5.41 6.11
C GLN A 16 4.32 -5.29 5.62
N ILE A 17 4.09 -4.80 4.39
CA ILE A 17 2.74 -4.70 3.82
C ILE A 17 2.04 -6.06 3.78
N VAL A 18 2.76 -7.12 3.39
CA VAL A 18 2.20 -8.48 3.34
C VAL A 18 1.83 -8.99 4.73
N GLN A 19 2.71 -8.78 5.72
CA GLN A 19 2.43 -9.17 7.11
C GLN A 19 1.20 -8.46 7.66
N MET A 20 1.07 -7.15 7.45
CA MET A 20 -0.09 -6.39 7.92
C MET A 20 -1.39 -6.78 7.19
N SER A 21 -1.32 -7.06 5.89
CA SER A 21 -2.48 -7.52 5.11
C SER A 21 -3.01 -8.88 5.60
N ARG A 22 -2.13 -9.79 6.05
CA ARG A 22 -2.54 -11.08 6.65
C ARG A 22 -3.31 -10.86 7.95
N LYS A 23 -2.84 -9.94 8.80
CA LYS A 23 -3.53 -9.56 10.04
C LYS A 23 -4.93 -9.02 9.76
N GLN A 24 -5.07 -8.11 8.79
CA GLN A 24 -6.38 -7.57 8.40
C GLN A 24 -7.34 -8.59 7.77
N LYS A 25 -6.85 -9.56 6.97
CA LYS A 25 -7.70 -10.61 6.39
C LYS A 25 -8.33 -11.50 7.45
N ILE A 26 -7.58 -11.82 8.51
CA ILE A 26 -8.09 -12.59 9.66
C ILE A 26 -9.23 -11.83 10.35
N GLU A 27 -9.14 -10.49 10.40
CA GLU A 27 -10.13 -9.65 11.07
C GLU A 27 -11.38 -9.36 10.21
N THR A 28 -11.27 -9.38 8.88
CA THR A 28 -12.30 -8.81 8.01
C THR A 28 -13.06 -9.75 7.09
N PHE A 29 -12.65 -10.99 6.81
CA PHE A 29 -13.36 -12.05 6.02
C PHE A 29 -14.13 -11.67 4.70
N LEU A 30 -14.13 -10.43 4.25
CA LEU A 30 -15.18 -9.89 3.36
C LEU A 30 -14.73 -9.60 1.92
N PHE A 31 -13.47 -9.88 1.54
CA PHE A 31 -12.94 -9.37 0.26
C PHE A 31 -12.24 -10.44 -0.59
N GLN A 32 -12.67 -10.57 -1.85
CA GLN A 32 -12.01 -11.39 -2.86
C GLN A 32 -10.75 -10.69 -3.39
N ASP A 33 -9.66 -11.44 -3.57
CA ASP A 33 -8.36 -10.88 -3.99
C ASP A 33 -8.38 -10.18 -5.37
N ARG A 34 -9.37 -10.48 -6.22
CA ARG A 34 -9.47 -9.89 -7.57
C ARG A 34 -9.85 -8.40 -7.55
N ASP A 35 -10.61 -7.95 -6.56
CA ASP A 35 -11.13 -6.58 -6.47
C ASP A 35 -10.09 -5.59 -5.95
N CYS A 36 -9.00 -6.09 -5.37
CA CYS A 36 -7.92 -5.31 -4.78
C CYS A 36 -7.23 -4.33 -5.76
N ARG A 37 -7.17 -4.65 -7.06
CA ARG A 37 -6.48 -3.81 -8.06
C ARG A 37 -7.25 -2.54 -8.41
N TYR A 38 -8.58 -2.61 -8.38
CA TYR A 38 -9.48 -1.53 -8.78
C TYR A 38 -9.92 -0.65 -7.61
N THR A 39 -9.54 -1.03 -6.40
CA THR A 39 -9.93 -0.35 -5.16
C THR A 39 -8.78 0.44 -4.56
N CYS A 40 -9.13 1.48 -3.81
CA CYS A 40 -8.15 2.36 -3.17
C CYS A 40 -7.41 1.61 -2.06
N VAL A 41 -6.08 1.59 -2.16
CA VAL A 41 -5.22 0.94 -1.16
C VAL A 41 -5.35 1.62 0.21
N ARG A 42 -5.45 2.95 0.25
CA ARG A 42 -5.63 3.69 1.51
C ARG A 42 -6.96 3.34 2.19
N CYS A 43 -8.07 3.33 1.46
CA CYS A 43 -9.36 2.90 2.03
C CYS A 43 -9.33 1.44 2.49
N ARG A 44 -8.71 0.55 1.71
CA ARG A 44 -8.55 -0.87 2.07
C ARG A 44 -7.78 -1.06 3.38
N ASN A 45 -6.76 -0.24 3.63
CA ASN A 45 -6.01 -0.25 4.89
C ASN A 45 -6.88 0.11 6.10
N HIS A 46 -8.07 0.65 5.89
CA HIS A 46 -9.09 0.95 6.91
C HIS A 46 -10.33 0.05 6.74
N ALA A 47 -10.18 -1.12 6.11
CA ALA A 47 -11.24 -2.08 5.82
C ALA A 47 -12.40 -1.54 4.94
N ILE A 48 -12.18 -0.46 4.20
CA ILE A 48 -13.18 0.16 3.33
C ILE A 48 -12.87 -0.17 1.86
N LEU A 49 -13.84 -0.75 1.18
CA LEU A 49 -13.77 -1.03 -0.25
C LEU A 49 -14.27 0.17 -1.06
N ALA A 50 -13.35 0.98 -1.57
CA ALA A 50 -13.69 2.13 -2.41
C ALA A 50 -13.07 1.98 -3.80
N PHE A 51 -13.88 1.93 -4.85
CA PHE A 51 -13.38 1.87 -6.23
C PHE A 51 -12.69 3.16 -6.62
N LYS A 52 -11.47 3.06 -7.16
CA LYS A 52 -10.63 4.22 -7.53
C LYS A 52 -11.38 5.24 -8.39
N LYS A 53 -12.21 4.74 -9.33
CA LYS A 53 -12.96 5.55 -10.30
C LYS A 53 -13.90 6.58 -9.65
N ASN A 54 -14.52 6.26 -8.52
CA ASN A 54 -15.61 7.05 -7.94
C ASN A 54 -15.33 7.54 -6.51
N HIS A 55 -14.09 7.47 -6.02
CA HIS A 55 -13.76 7.76 -4.62
C HIS A 55 -12.94 9.04 -4.38
N THR A 56 -12.86 9.92 -5.38
CA THR A 56 -12.11 11.18 -5.28
C THR A 56 -13.03 12.30 -4.75
N PRO A 57 -12.63 13.06 -3.71
CA PRO A 57 -11.38 12.95 -2.96
C PRO A 57 -11.38 11.79 -1.95
N CYS A 58 -10.24 11.10 -1.83
CA CYS A 58 -10.09 10.00 -0.88
C CYS A 58 -10.11 10.53 0.57
N PRO A 59 -10.96 10.00 1.47
CA PRO A 59 -11.01 10.44 2.87
C PRO A 59 -9.72 10.14 3.63
N TYR A 60 -8.95 9.14 3.19
CA TYR A 60 -7.67 8.76 3.78
C TYR A 60 -6.47 9.29 3.00
N SER A 61 -6.66 10.23 2.08
CA SER A 61 -5.58 10.81 1.25
C SER A 61 -4.41 11.35 2.08
N LEU A 62 -4.71 11.94 3.24
CA LEU A 62 -3.73 12.50 4.18
C LEU A 62 -3.52 11.62 5.43
N CYS A 63 -4.01 10.38 5.44
CA CYS A 63 -3.81 9.49 6.57
C CYS A 63 -2.33 9.11 6.73
N CYS A 64 -1.86 9.13 7.98
CA CYS A 64 -0.49 8.78 8.38
C CYS A 64 -0.44 7.57 9.33
N CYS A 65 -1.46 6.72 9.34
CA CYS A 65 -1.39 5.46 10.08
C CYS A 65 -0.29 4.55 9.49
N GLU A 66 0.20 3.59 10.28
CA GLU A 66 1.29 2.68 9.89
C GLU A 66 1.09 2.08 8.49
N ASN A 67 -0.09 1.52 8.21
CA ASN A 67 -0.43 0.94 6.90
C ASN A 67 -0.33 1.96 5.75
N CYS A 68 -0.82 3.19 5.95
CA CYS A 68 -0.82 4.25 4.93
C CYS A 68 0.57 4.85 4.73
N THR A 69 1.37 4.93 5.79
CA THR A 69 2.78 5.35 5.75
C THR A 69 3.60 4.35 4.94
N LEU A 70 3.46 3.04 5.18
CA LEU A 70 4.17 2.01 4.41
C LEU A 70 3.87 2.07 2.91
N VAL A 71 2.61 2.27 2.53
CA VAL A 71 2.23 2.42 1.11
C VAL A 71 2.82 3.69 0.50
N THR A 72 2.93 4.76 1.28
CA THR A 72 3.53 6.03 0.84
C THR A 72 5.03 5.88 0.64
N GLU A 73 5.74 5.28 1.61
CA GLU A 73 7.17 5.00 1.50
C GLU A 73 7.49 4.05 0.34
N LYS A 74 6.66 3.01 0.13
CA LYS A 74 6.80 2.13 -1.02
C LYS A 74 6.74 2.91 -2.34
N ARG A 75 5.79 3.84 -2.46
CA ARG A 75 5.65 4.71 -3.65
C ARG A 75 6.86 5.62 -3.82
N ARG A 76 7.40 6.17 -2.73
CA ARG A 76 8.61 7.00 -2.74
C ARG A 76 9.82 6.22 -3.27
N ILE A 77 10.06 5.02 -2.73
CA ILE A 77 11.15 4.13 -3.17
C ILE A 77 10.96 3.65 -4.61
N ASP A 78 9.74 3.29 -5.01
CA ASP A 78 9.45 2.90 -6.40
C ASP A 78 9.79 4.04 -7.38
N LEU A 79 9.46 5.30 -7.04
CA LEU A 79 9.83 6.47 -7.83
C LEU A 79 11.34 6.70 -7.87
N GLU A 80 12.01 6.61 -6.73
CA GLU A 80 13.47 6.79 -6.64
C GLU A 80 14.22 5.74 -7.49
N LEU A 81 13.77 4.48 -7.45
CA LEU A 81 14.31 3.42 -8.30
C LEU A 81 14.13 3.70 -9.79
N THR A 82 13.02 4.30 -10.21
CA THR A 82 12.82 4.67 -11.63
C THR A 82 13.75 5.78 -12.10
N LEU A 83 14.28 6.60 -11.20
CA LEU A 83 15.20 7.69 -11.53
C LEU A 83 16.67 7.26 -11.50
N VAL A 84 16.99 6.16 -10.81
CA VAL A 84 18.36 5.65 -10.64
C VAL A 84 18.69 4.50 -11.61
N ASN A 85 17.68 3.93 -12.27
CA ASN A 85 17.83 2.98 -13.38
C ASN A 85 18.08 3.70 -14.71
#